data_AF-A0A291QDD7-F1
#
_entry.id   AF-A0A291QDD7-F1
#
_cell.length_a   1.000
_cell.length_b   1.000
_cell.length_c   1.000
_cell.angle_alpha   90.00
_cell.angle_beta   90.00
_cell.angle_gamma   90.00
#
_symmetry.space_group_name_H-M   'P 1'
#
loop_
_entity.id
_entity.type
_entity.pdbx_description
1 polymer ?
#
loop_
_entity_poly.entity_id
_entity_poly.type
_entity_poly.pdbx_seq_one_letter_code
_entity_poly.pdbx_strand_id
1 'polypeptide(L)'
;MPELKPWQRPRQLWRQLPKPSAVKLPRVSGKLKTWQLTAGAATVGLAISAGAVAAAGPWDSSGQRTAERDWAASQEAGGGADHGGRTPGRAPSAPSVLAGLGAPAGTAPVPTGRALADVLDPIMKDPALGPEKAAVVVDAASGKRVYDKDADKLLTPASTIKIATAVAALGSVGPDHRITTKTVIEPDTDEVVLVGGGDPTLTARKDGRYTDSAANLRTLAEDTARALKARDVDEVTLSYDTSLYSGPVQHPISPNENITPVSALMVDEGRLDDSVSGPAPRTGDPAGDAVRKFAGFLKDHGVKTKGEPGPSQASGRAESLAKTESPPLSFLVERMLTHSDNDIAEHLARQTALAAKEPASFDGAGKATRAALDKLELPVGDAVFADGSGLDRADRASALLLTELLDRAADPARPELRSVLTGLPIAGFTGTLVDRYPEDSPGTGLVRAKTGTLTGVNTLSGTVVDADGRLLVFAFMTTGTTDAKAAQKALDHMASTVANCGCR
;
A
#
# COMPACT_ATOMS: atom_id res chain seq x y z
N MET A 1 9.93 -41.95 -32.60
CA MET A 1 10.57 -41.41 -31.37
C MET A 1 9.56 -40.46 -30.74
N PRO A 2 9.17 -40.61 -29.47
CA PRO A 2 8.07 -39.82 -28.93
C PRO A 2 8.49 -38.36 -28.74
N GLU A 3 7.62 -37.45 -29.17
CA GLU A 3 7.80 -35.99 -29.09
C GLU A 3 7.89 -35.52 -27.63
N LEU A 4 8.94 -34.74 -27.35
CA LEU A 4 9.19 -34.15 -26.04
C LEU A 4 8.35 -32.90 -25.82
N LYS A 5 7.80 -32.76 -24.59
CA LYS A 5 6.94 -31.63 -24.19
C LYS A 5 7.74 -30.31 -24.13
N PRO A 6 7.10 -29.13 -24.34
CA PRO A 6 7.77 -27.84 -24.57
C PRO A 6 8.75 -27.41 -23.45
N TRP A 7 8.47 -27.76 -22.20
CA TRP A 7 9.29 -27.44 -21.02
C TRP A 7 10.56 -28.30 -20.87
N GLN A 8 10.74 -29.35 -21.67
CA GLN A 8 11.94 -30.20 -21.62
C GLN A 8 13.07 -29.71 -22.54
N ARG A 9 12.80 -28.76 -23.45
CA ARG A 9 13.78 -28.19 -24.40
C ARG A 9 14.88 -27.31 -23.77
N PRO A 10 14.62 -26.49 -22.72
CA PRO A 10 15.66 -25.62 -22.15
C PRO A 10 16.77 -26.39 -21.42
N ARG A 11 16.45 -27.56 -20.83
CA ARG A 11 17.38 -28.33 -20.00
C ARG A 11 18.48 -29.06 -20.80
N GLN A 12 18.28 -29.33 -22.09
CA GLN A 12 19.32 -29.94 -22.94
C GLN A 12 20.32 -28.91 -23.49
N LEU A 13 19.90 -27.67 -23.75
CA LEU A 13 20.79 -26.59 -24.23
C LEU A 13 21.90 -26.26 -23.22
N TRP A 14 21.61 -26.36 -21.93
CA TRP A 14 22.60 -26.11 -20.87
C TRP A 14 23.67 -27.20 -20.74
N ARG A 15 23.42 -28.41 -21.27
CA ARG A 15 24.40 -29.52 -21.23
C ARG A 15 25.40 -29.50 -22.39
N GLN A 16 25.18 -28.67 -23.41
CA GLN A 16 26.08 -28.56 -24.58
C GLN A 16 27.04 -27.35 -24.49
N LEU A 17 26.97 -26.55 -23.43
CA LEU A 17 27.90 -25.44 -23.23
C LEU A 17 29.29 -25.99 -22.84
N PRO A 18 30.37 -25.60 -23.54
CA PRO A 18 31.72 -26.01 -23.17
C PRO A 18 32.07 -25.50 -21.77
N LYS A 19 32.66 -26.36 -20.93
CA LYS A 19 33.13 -25.96 -19.60
C LYS A 19 34.19 -24.86 -19.74
N PRO A 20 34.16 -23.80 -18.92
CA PRO A 20 35.14 -22.74 -19.00
C PRO A 20 36.54 -23.30 -18.71
N SER A 21 37.43 -23.19 -19.69
CA SER A 21 38.83 -23.52 -19.52
C SER A 21 39.47 -22.45 -18.66
N ALA A 22 40.08 -22.83 -17.54
CA ALA A 22 40.79 -21.90 -16.66
C ALA A 22 41.95 -21.26 -17.43
N VAL A 23 41.79 -19.98 -17.79
CA VAL A 23 42.85 -19.17 -18.40
C VAL A 23 43.94 -18.96 -17.34
N LYS A 24 45.10 -19.58 -17.52
CA LYS A 24 46.29 -19.27 -16.72
C LYS A 24 46.79 -17.87 -17.10
N LEU A 25 46.52 -16.89 -16.24
CA LEU A 25 47.11 -15.56 -16.38
C LEU A 25 48.62 -15.61 -16.04
N PRO A 26 49.49 -14.96 -16.84
CA PRO A 26 50.91 -14.91 -16.56
C PRO A 26 51.19 -14.14 -15.26
N ARG A 27 52.10 -14.66 -14.44
CA ARG A 27 52.59 -13.96 -13.23
C ARG A 27 53.35 -12.70 -13.66
N VAL A 28 52.75 -11.54 -13.43
CA VAL A 28 53.42 -10.24 -13.61
C VAL A 28 54.38 -10.03 -12.44
N SER A 29 55.68 -10.22 -12.68
CA SER A 29 56.74 -9.91 -11.71
C SER A 29 57.12 -8.42 -11.80
N GLY A 30 56.41 -7.56 -11.07
CA GLY A 30 56.74 -6.14 -10.93
C GLY A 30 55.69 -5.39 -10.10
N LYS A 31 56.10 -4.37 -9.32
CA LYS A 31 55.18 -3.51 -8.56
C LYS A 31 54.34 -2.68 -9.54
N LEU A 32 53.09 -3.07 -9.77
CA LEU A 32 52.12 -2.33 -10.57
C LEU A 32 51.81 -0.99 -9.91
N LYS A 33 51.86 0.11 -10.67
CA LYS A 33 51.47 1.44 -10.19
C LYS A 33 49.94 1.54 -10.15
N THR A 34 49.38 2.28 -9.18
CA THR A 34 47.93 2.40 -8.95
C THR A 34 47.12 2.71 -10.22
N TRP A 35 47.63 3.57 -11.10
CA TRP A 35 46.95 3.93 -12.36
C TRP A 35 46.80 2.74 -13.33
N GLN A 36 47.71 1.76 -13.32
CA GLN A 36 47.64 0.57 -14.17
C GLN A 36 46.57 -0.40 -13.67
N LEU A 37 46.35 -0.47 -12.35
CA LEU A 37 45.25 -1.24 -11.74
C LEU A 37 43.90 -0.59 -12.06
N THR A 38 43.80 0.74 -11.95
CA THR A 38 42.57 1.48 -12.30
C THR A 38 42.21 1.33 -13.77
N ALA A 39 43.19 1.46 -14.67
CA ALA A 39 42.98 1.26 -16.10
C ALA A 39 42.56 -0.19 -16.43
N GLY A 40 43.19 -1.18 -15.79
CA GLY A 40 42.84 -2.59 -15.95
C GLY A 40 41.41 -2.88 -15.48
N ALA A 41 41.03 -2.39 -14.30
CA ALA A 41 39.69 -2.58 -13.74
C ALA A 41 38.61 -1.90 -14.59
N ALA A 42 38.85 -0.68 -15.09
CA ALA A 42 37.91 0.02 -15.96
C ALA A 42 37.69 -0.73 -17.28
N THR A 43 38.77 -1.27 -17.86
CA THR A 43 38.69 -2.02 -19.13
C THR A 43 37.93 -3.34 -18.96
N VAL A 44 38.18 -4.06 -17.86
CA VAL A 44 37.45 -5.29 -17.53
C VAL A 44 35.98 -5.00 -17.24
N GLY A 45 35.68 -3.92 -16.51
CA GLY A 45 34.31 -3.47 -16.24
C GLY A 45 33.54 -3.18 -17.52
N LEU A 46 34.12 -2.41 -18.44
CA LEU A 46 33.52 -2.12 -19.75
C LEU A 46 33.27 -3.37 -20.58
N ALA A 47 34.21 -4.31 -20.59
CA ALA A 47 34.05 -5.58 -21.32
C ALA A 47 32.92 -6.44 -20.74
N ILE A 48 32.78 -6.50 -19.41
CA ILE A 48 31.69 -7.23 -18.74
C ILE A 48 30.35 -6.56 -19.02
N SER A 49 30.27 -5.23 -18.95
CA SER A 49 29.04 -4.48 -19.24
C SER A 49 28.60 -4.66 -20.69
N ALA A 50 29.52 -4.53 -21.65
CA ALA A 50 29.21 -4.74 -23.07
C ALA A 50 28.76 -6.19 -23.35
N GLY A 51 29.40 -7.18 -22.72
CA GLY A 51 28.99 -8.59 -22.82
C GLY A 51 27.60 -8.86 -22.22
N ALA A 52 27.28 -8.25 -21.08
CA ALA A 52 25.96 -8.39 -20.43
C ALA A 52 24.85 -7.75 -21.28
N VAL A 53 25.10 -6.58 -21.88
CA VAL A 53 24.14 -5.90 -22.76
C VAL A 53 23.91 -6.71 -24.05
N ALA A 54 24.97 -7.27 -24.64
CA ALA A 54 24.86 -8.11 -25.84
C ALA A 54 24.16 -9.46 -25.56
N ALA A 55 24.36 -10.05 -24.39
CA ALA A 55 23.69 -11.29 -23.97
C ALA A 55 22.20 -11.10 -23.66
N ALA A 56 21.77 -9.86 -23.37
CA ALA A 56 20.39 -9.52 -23.03
C ALA A 56 19.41 -9.49 -24.22
N GLY A 57 19.92 -9.72 -25.45
CA GLY A 57 19.13 -9.82 -26.68
C GLY A 57 19.24 -8.57 -27.57
N PRO A 58 18.68 -8.60 -28.79
CA PRO A 58 18.73 -7.45 -29.69
C PRO A 58 17.87 -6.29 -29.16
N TRP A 59 18.50 -5.12 -29.10
CA TRP A 59 17.89 -3.86 -28.70
C TRP A 59 17.58 -3.04 -29.96
N ASP A 60 16.46 -2.34 -29.97
CA ASP A 60 16.17 -1.38 -31.03
C ASP A 60 16.89 -0.05 -30.80
N SER A 61 16.80 0.87 -31.78
CA SER A 61 17.48 2.18 -31.71
C SER A 61 16.97 3.09 -30.59
N SER A 62 15.87 2.73 -29.92
CA SER A 62 15.35 3.39 -28.71
C SER A 62 15.87 2.77 -27.40
N GLY A 63 16.69 1.72 -27.48
CA GLY A 63 17.22 1.04 -26.29
C GLY A 63 16.19 0.15 -25.60
N GLN A 64 15.16 -0.32 -26.32
CA GLN A 64 14.16 -1.27 -25.81
C GLN A 64 14.42 -2.68 -26.38
N ARG A 65 14.11 -3.73 -25.61
CA ARG A 65 14.27 -5.11 -26.11
C ARG A 65 13.21 -5.40 -27.16
N THR A 66 13.64 -5.88 -28.32
CA THR A 66 12.76 -6.19 -29.45
C THR A 66 11.63 -7.15 -29.05
N ALA A 67 11.92 -8.15 -28.20
CA ALA A 67 10.93 -9.13 -27.73
C ALA A 67 9.87 -8.55 -26.78
N GLU A 68 10.19 -7.52 -26.00
CA GLU A 68 9.22 -6.87 -25.10
C GLU A 68 8.24 -6.00 -25.89
N ARG A 69 8.71 -5.38 -26.98
CA ARG A 69 7.87 -4.63 -27.92
C ARG A 69 6.94 -5.54 -28.71
N ASP A 70 7.44 -6.66 -29.21
CA ASP A 70 6.61 -7.64 -29.93
C ASP A 70 5.55 -8.26 -29.02
N TRP A 71 5.89 -8.49 -27.75
CA TRP A 71 4.93 -8.94 -26.73
C TRP A 71 3.86 -7.88 -26.42
N ALA A 72 4.25 -6.61 -26.26
CA ALA A 72 3.30 -5.51 -26.07
C ALA A 72 2.36 -5.34 -27.27
N ALA A 73 2.90 -5.39 -28.50
CA ALA A 73 2.11 -5.33 -29.73
C ALA A 73 1.15 -6.53 -29.88
N SER A 74 1.54 -7.71 -29.39
CA SER A 74 0.67 -8.89 -29.42
C SER A 74 -0.51 -8.82 -28.44
N GLN A 75 -0.38 -8.02 -27.35
CA GLN A 75 -1.48 -7.79 -26.42
C GLN A 75 -2.48 -6.75 -26.92
N GLU A 76 -2.04 -5.77 -27.71
CA GLU A 76 -2.94 -4.81 -28.37
C GLU A 76 -3.80 -5.46 -29.47
N ALA A 77 -3.31 -6.55 -30.09
CA ALA A 77 -4.05 -7.27 -31.13
C ALA A 77 -5.19 -8.17 -30.59
N GLY A 78 -5.33 -8.33 -29.28
CA GLY A 78 -6.30 -9.24 -28.66
C GLY A 78 -7.70 -8.66 -28.36
N GLY A 79 -7.92 -7.37 -28.60
CA GLY A 79 -9.16 -6.66 -28.23
C GLY A 79 -9.97 -6.20 -29.44
N GLY A 80 -10.54 -7.13 -30.21
CA GLY A 80 -11.39 -6.77 -31.35
C GLY A 80 -12.49 -7.80 -31.57
N ALA A 81 -13.63 -7.61 -30.91
CA ALA A 81 -14.86 -8.29 -31.29
C ALA A 81 -15.37 -7.72 -32.63
N ASP A 82 -15.67 -8.62 -33.56
CA ASP A 82 -16.21 -8.36 -34.88
C ASP A 82 -17.48 -7.49 -34.85
N HIS A 83 -17.44 -6.30 -35.46
CA HIS A 83 -18.64 -5.61 -35.94
C HIS A 83 -18.39 -5.00 -37.32
N GLY A 84 -19.28 -5.33 -38.25
CA GLY A 84 -19.14 -5.02 -39.65
C GLY A 84 -19.28 -3.54 -40.02
N GLY A 85 -18.67 -3.20 -41.16
CA GLY A 85 -19.32 -2.37 -42.17
C GLY A 85 -19.57 -0.90 -41.84
N ARG A 86 -18.60 -0.18 -41.28
CA ARG A 86 -18.42 1.27 -41.48
C ARG A 86 -17.09 1.70 -40.88
N THR A 87 -16.16 2.21 -41.70
CA THR A 87 -14.93 2.86 -41.22
C THR A 87 -15.33 4.10 -40.40
N PRO A 88 -15.11 4.12 -39.07
CA PRO A 88 -15.31 5.32 -38.29
C PRO A 88 -14.22 6.31 -38.68
N GLY A 89 -14.60 7.58 -38.92
CA GLY A 89 -13.61 8.65 -39.07
C GLY A 89 -12.69 8.65 -37.85
N ARG A 90 -11.38 8.80 -38.08
CA ARG A 90 -10.36 8.86 -37.02
C ARG A 90 -10.78 9.92 -36.02
N ALA A 91 -11.23 9.52 -34.83
CA ALA A 91 -11.44 10.43 -33.73
C ALA A 91 -10.12 11.18 -33.49
N PRO A 92 -10.14 12.50 -33.24
CA PRO A 92 -8.94 13.21 -32.85
C PRO A 92 -8.36 12.50 -31.62
N SER A 93 -7.06 12.22 -31.66
CA SER A 93 -6.36 11.62 -30.53
C SER A 93 -6.64 12.49 -29.30
N ALA A 94 -7.23 11.88 -28.27
CA ALA A 94 -7.33 12.53 -26.97
C ALA A 94 -5.93 13.03 -26.56
N PRO A 95 -5.82 14.22 -25.94
CA PRO A 95 -4.54 14.64 -25.38
C PRO A 95 -4.03 13.55 -24.44
N SER A 96 -2.71 13.38 -24.42
CA SER A 96 -2.04 12.37 -23.62
C SER A 96 -2.50 12.47 -22.15
N VAL A 97 -3.16 11.43 -21.64
CA VAL A 97 -3.65 11.35 -20.23
C VAL A 97 -2.49 11.36 -19.23
N LEU A 98 -1.27 11.11 -19.72
CA LEU A 98 -0.03 11.34 -19.02
C LEU A 98 0.91 12.06 -19.99
N ALA A 99 1.14 13.35 -19.80
CA ALA A 99 2.36 13.94 -20.34
C ALA A 99 3.52 13.18 -19.72
N GLY A 100 4.32 12.48 -20.52
CA GLY A 100 5.58 11.95 -20.04
C GLY A 100 6.35 13.11 -19.42
N LEU A 101 6.84 12.94 -18.19
CA LEU A 101 7.73 13.87 -17.48
C LEU A 101 9.10 13.96 -18.18
N GLY A 102 9.09 14.29 -19.48
CA GLY A 102 10.28 14.55 -20.28
C GLY A 102 10.80 15.99 -20.14
N ALA A 103 10.03 16.86 -19.48
CA ALA A 103 10.56 18.09 -18.91
C ALA A 103 11.14 17.77 -17.51
N PRO A 104 12.34 18.26 -17.15
CA PRO A 104 12.85 18.06 -15.80
C PRO A 104 11.82 18.59 -14.81
N ALA A 105 11.44 17.76 -13.83
CA ALA A 105 10.62 18.19 -12.70
C ALA A 105 11.27 19.46 -12.12
N GLY A 106 10.61 20.61 -12.32
CA GLY A 106 11.19 21.90 -11.95
C GLY A 106 11.04 23.05 -12.96
N THR A 107 10.73 22.80 -14.25
CA THR A 107 10.62 23.89 -15.24
C THR A 107 9.26 24.58 -15.31
N ALA A 108 8.19 23.94 -14.79
CA ALA A 108 6.89 24.58 -14.67
C ALA A 108 6.97 25.74 -13.65
N PRO A 109 6.36 26.91 -13.93
CA PRO A 109 6.25 28.01 -12.97
C PRO A 109 5.71 27.56 -11.61
N VAL A 110 6.20 28.15 -10.52
CA VAL A 110 5.66 27.94 -9.18
C VAL A 110 4.56 28.98 -8.93
N PRO A 111 3.35 28.57 -8.52
CA PRO A 111 2.31 29.52 -8.18
C PRO A 111 2.75 30.47 -7.06
N THR A 112 2.38 31.75 -7.15
CA THR A 112 2.66 32.68 -6.05
C THR A 112 1.61 32.57 -4.96
N GLY A 113 2.05 32.72 -3.71
CA GLY A 113 1.13 32.57 -2.59
C GLY A 113 0.03 33.61 -2.51
N ARG A 114 0.26 34.80 -3.06
CA ARG A 114 -0.79 35.79 -3.24
C ARG A 114 -1.86 35.29 -4.21
N ALA A 115 -1.45 34.76 -5.35
CA ALA A 115 -2.38 34.35 -6.38
C ALA A 115 -3.18 33.10 -5.98
N LEU A 116 -2.59 32.18 -5.21
CA LEU A 116 -3.34 31.10 -4.54
C LEU A 116 -4.28 31.63 -3.44
N ALA A 117 -3.86 32.60 -2.63
CA ALA A 117 -4.71 33.18 -1.61
C ALA A 117 -5.93 33.91 -2.21
N ASP A 118 -5.75 34.64 -3.32
CA ASP A 118 -6.82 35.36 -4.01
C ASP A 118 -7.96 34.41 -4.46
N VAL A 119 -7.66 33.13 -4.75
CA VAL A 119 -8.65 32.13 -5.17
C VAL A 119 -9.14 31.22 -4.04
N LEU A 120 -8.29 30.89 -3.05
CA LEU A 120 -8.65 29.99 -1.95
C LEU A 120 -9.30 30.69 -0.76
N ASP A 121 -8.88 31.91 -0.41
CA ASP A 121 -9.44 32.64 0.74
C ASP A 121 -10.95 32.93 0.63
N PRO A 122 -11.51 33.22 -0.56
CA PRO A 122 -12.96 33.33 -0.72
C PRO A 122 -13.68 32.00 -0.44
N ILE A 123 -13.16 30.87 -0.93
CA ILE A 123 -13.77 29.55 -0.71
C ILE A 123 -13.66 29.16 0.76
N MET A 124 -12.55 29.48 1.42
CA MET A 124 -12.36 29.28 2.86
C MET A 124 -13.40 30.02 3.72
N LYS A 125 -14.13 31.01 3.19
CA LYS A 125 -15.22 31.69 3.91
C LYS A 125 -16.58 31.00 3.77
N ASP A 126 -16.67 29.93 2.98
CA ASP A 126 -17.89 29.15 2.83
C ASP A 126 -18.34 28.60 4.21
N PRO A 127 -19.56 28.93 4.68
CA PRO A 127 -20.08 28.44 5.95
C PRO A 127 -20.18 26.90 6.01
N ALA A 128 -20.23 26.20 4.87
CA ALA A 128 -20.22 24.74 4.81
C ALA A 128 -18.94 24.14 5.39
N LEU A 129 -17.81 24.85 5.36
CA LEU A 129 -16.54 24.42 5.94
C LEU A 129 -16.50 24.52 7.48
N GLY A 130 -17.56 25.00 8.11
CA GLY A 130 -17.61 25.12 9.57
C GLY A 130 -16.69 26.20 10.15
N PRO A 131 -16.69 26.32 11.49
CA PRO A 131 -15.95 27.36 12.20
C PRO A 131 -14.45 27.11 12.29
N GLU A 132 -14.02 25.85 12.31
CA GLU A 132 -12.62 25.47 12.43
C GLU A 132 -12.12 24.88 11.11
N LYS A 133 -11.10 25.52 10.54
CA LYS A 133 -10.52 25.13 9.26
C LYS A 133 -9.03 25.40 9.22
N ALA A 134 -8.32 24.60 8.45
CA ALA A 134 -6.90 24.79 8.14
C ALA A 134 -6.65 24.34 6.70
N ALA A 135 -5.73 24.99 6.01
CA ALA A 135 -5.41 24.71 4.62
C ALA A 135 -3.95 25.00 4.32
N VAL A 136 -3.26 24.05 3.68
CA VAL A 136 -1.86 24.21 3.25
C VAL A 136 -1.72 23.71 1.81
N VAL A 137 -0.92 24.42 1.01
CA VAL A 137 -0.45 23.97 -0.31
C VAL A 137 1.07 24.13 -0.38
N VAL A 138 1.75 23.09 -0.84
CA VAL A 138 3.21 22.99 -0.98
C VAL A 138 3.56 22.68 -2.43
N ASP A 139 4.60 23.31 -2.94
CA ASP A 139 5.23 22.95 -4.21
C ASP A 139 6.11 21.71 -4.04
N ALA A 140 5.71 20.58 -4.62
CA ALA A 140 6.34 19.28 -4.40
C ALA A 140 7.82 19.22 -4.85
N ALA A 141 8.20 20.06 -5.81
CA ALA A 141 9.56 20.06 -6.34
C ALA A 141 10.56 20.87 -5.49
N SER A 142 10.09 21.84 -4.70
CA SER A 142 10.95 22.65 -3.82
C SER A 142 10.69 22.44 -2.33
N GLY A 143 9.61 21.75 -1.96
CA GLY A 143 9.11 21.69 -0.58
C GLY A 143 8.62 23.05 -0.06
N LYS A 144 8.54 24.08 -0.91
CA LYS A 144 8.14 25.41 -0.49
C LYS A 144 6.63 25.47 -0.31
N ARG A 145 6.21 25.90 0.87
CA ARG A 145 4.82 26.28 1.13
C ARG A 145 4.43 27.48 0.28
N VAL A 146 3.42 27.29 -0.56
CA VAL A 146 2.90 28.31 -1.48
C VAL A 146 1.55 28.84 -1.03
N TYR A 147 0.81 28.15 -0.15
CA TYR A 147 -0.37 28.70 0.51
C TYR A 147 -0.48 28.17 1.93
N ASP A 148 -0.97 29.00 2.84
CA ASP A 148 -1.17 28.65 4.23
C ASP A 148 -2.35 29.38 4.86
N LYS A 149 -3.14 28.64 5.61
CA LYS A 149 -4.13 29.14 6.56
C LYS A 149 -4.16 28.21 7.77
N ASP A 150 -3.72 28.72 8.92
CA ASP A 150 -3.71 27.99 10.19
C ASP A 150 -2.94 26.65 10.10
N ALA A 151 -1.78 26.62 9.39
CA ALA A 151 -0.98 25.41 9.12
C ALA A 151 -0.81 24.46 10.30
N ASP A 152 -0.42 25.03 11.44
CA ASP A 152 -0.04 24.31 12.65
C ASP A 152 -1.23 24.01 13.56
N LYS A 153 -2.43 24.48 13.20
CA LYS A 153 -3.63 24.25 14.00
C LYS A 153 -3.95 22.76 13.98
N LEU A 154 -3.99 22.17 15.18
CA LEU A 154 -4.39 20.79 15.37
C LEU A 154 -5.91 20.65 15.25
N LEU A 155 -6.33 19.84 14.28
CA LEU A 155 -7.73 19.49 14.05
C LEU A 155 -7.89 17.96 14.05
N THR A 156 -9.12 17.47 14.19
CA THR A 156 -9.41 16.05 14.00
C THR A 156 -9.27 15.71 12.52
N PRO A 157 -8.36 14.81 12.12
CA PRO A 157 -8.07 14.53 10.72
C PRO A 157 -9.06 13.58 10.05
N ALA A 158 -9.81 12.81 10.84
CA ALA A 158 -10.52 11.63 10.34
C ALA A 158 -9.56 10.72 9.54
N SER A 159 -10.05 10.00 8.53
CA SER A 159 -9.23 9.06 7.74
C SER A 159 -8.07 9.65 6.93
N THR A 160 -7.83 10.97 6.95
CA THR A 160 -6.56 11.51 6.43
C THR A 160 -5.36 11.13 7.31
N ILE A 161 -5.57 10.74 8.58
CA ILE A 161 -4.51 10.20 9.45
C ILE A 161 -3.88 8.92 8.87
N LYS A 162 -4.61 8.17 8.03
CA LYS A 162 -4.07 6.97 7.38
C LYS A 162 -2.82 7.26 6.54
N ILE A 163 -2.61 8.51 6.11
CA ILE A 163 -1.36 8.95 5.46
C ILE A 163 -0.19 8.81 6.45
N ALA A 164 -0.36 9.26 7.69
CA ALA A 164 0.64 9.11 8.75
C ALA A 164 0.90 7.63 9.07
N THR A 165 -0.16 6.82 9.22
CA THR A 165 -0.06 5.37 9.41
C THR A 165 0.70 4.69 8.28
N ALA A 166 0.42 5.06 7.02
CA ALA A 166 1.09 4.51 5.85
C ALA A 166 2.59 4.84 5.83
N VAL A 167 2.94 6.11 6.03
CA VAL A 167 4.35 6.56 6.05
C VAL A 167 5.11 5.90 7.21
N ALA A 168 4.51 5.85 8.40
CA ALA A 168 5.12 5.23 9.57
C ALA A 168 5.36 3.74 9.37
N ALA A 169 4.38 3.00 8.82
CA ALA A 169 4.51 1.57 8.57
C ALA A 169 5.58 1.28 7.50
N LEU A 170 5.53 1.98 6.35
CA LEU A 170 6.52 1.81 5.28
C LEU A 170 7.93 2.18 5.73
N GLY A 171 8.09 3.30 6.46
CA GLY A 171 9.37 3.73 7.00
C GLY A 171 9.93 2.82 8.09
N SER A 172 9.07 2.04 8.76
CA SER A 172 9.47 1.15 9.86
C SER A 172 9.81 -0.26 9.41
N VAL A 173 8.98 -0.88 8.57
CA VAL A 173 9.18 -2.30 8.15
C VAL A 173 9.52 -2.46 6.67
N GLY A 174 9.33 -1.43 5.84
CA GLY A 174 9.63 -1.44 4.42
C GLY A 174 8.46 -1.93 3.54
N PRO A 175 8.43 -1.53 2.25
CA PRO A 175 7.33 -1.81 1.32
C PRO A 175 7.18 -3.30 0.95
N ASP A 176 8.27 -4.06 1.01
CA ASP A 176 8.29 -5.49 0.68
C ASP A 176 7.93 -6.39 1.86
N HIS A 177 7.74 -5.82 3.05
CA HIS A 177 7.36 -6.59 4.23
C HIS A 177 6.05 -7.34 3.99
N ARG A 178 5.99 -8.59 4.45
CA ARG A 178 4.78 -9.41 4.40
C ARG A 178 4.46 -9.95 5.77
N ILE A 179 3.18 -9.86 6.14
CA ILE A 179 2.67 -10.33 7.40
C ILE A 179 2.43 -11.84 7.29
N THR A 180 3.01 -12.61 8.22
CA THR A 180 2.96 -14.09 8.16
C THR A 180 1.89 -14.64 9.09
N THR A 181 0.98 -15.45 8.54
CA THR A 181 0.13 -16.36 9.34
C THR A 181 0.68 -17.77 9.20
N LYS A 182 0.83 -18.49 10.30
CA LYS A 182 1.48 -19.81 10.28
C LYS A 182 0.77 -20.83 11.15
N THR A 183 1.07 -22.09 10.91
CA THR A 183 0.74 -23.19 11.81
C THR A 183 2.00 -23.79 12.39
N VAL A 184 1.92 -24.11 13.67
CA VAL A 184 2.98 -24.81 14.40
C VAL A 184 2.39 -26.00 15.13
N ILE A 185 3.23 -26.96 15.50
CA ILE A 185 2.86 -28.09 16.35
C ILE A 185 3.71 -28.07 17.61
N GLU A 186 3.08 -28.25 18.77
CA GLU A 186 3.78 -28.37 20.04
C GLU A 186 4.48 -29.74 20.13
N PRO A 187 5.79 -29.77 20.45
CA PRO A 187 6.55 -31.01 20.50
C PRO A 187 5.97 -31.96 21.57
N ASP A 188 6.04 -33.26 21.28
CA ASP A 188 5.53 -34.34 22.13
C ASP A 188 4.01 -34.27 22.40
N THR A 189 3.28 -33.56 21.55
CA THR A 189 1.82 -33.45 21.59
C THR A 189 1.21 -33.53 20.19
N ASP A 190 -0.12 -33.62 20.12
CA ASP A 190 -0.88 -33.43 18.88
C ASP A 190 -1.52 -32.02 18.81
N GLU A 191 -1.01 -31.03 19.57
CA GLU A 191 -1.54 -29.68 19.55
C GLU A 191 -0.97 -28.89 18.36
N VAL A 192 -1.86 -28.50 17.45
CA VAL A 192 -1.57 -27.57 16.37
C VAL A 192 -2.08 -26.18 16.75
N VAL A 193 -1.22 -25.18 16.64
CA VAL A 193 -1.57 -23.78 16.93
C VAL A 193 -1.57 -22.98 15.63
N LEU A 194 -2.72 -22.37 15.31
CA LEU A 194 -2.83 -21.37 14.26
C LEU A 194 -2.41 -19.99 14.81
N VAL A 195 -1.25 -19.51 14.37
CA VAL A 195 -0.62 -18.29 14.89
C VAL A 195 -0.89 -17.12 13.94
N GLY A 196 -1.61 -16.12 14.44
CA GLY A 196 -1.91 -14.90 13.69
C GLY A 196 -0.75 -13.90 13.67
N GLY A 197 -0.35 -13.44 12.48
CA GLY A 197 0.66 -12.39 12.32
C GLY A 197 0.09 -10.97 12.29
N GLY A 198 -1.23 -10.83 12.27
CA GLY A 198 -1.91 -9.54 12.12
C GLY A 198 -2.22 -9.16 10.66
N ASP A 199 -2.39 -10.11 9.74
CA ASP A 199 -2.86 -9.83 8.38
C ASP A 199 -4.40 -9.81 8.35
N PRO A 200 -5.06 -8.63 8.23
CA PRO A 200 -6.51 -8.58 8.16
C PRO A 200 -7.05 -9.05 6.79
N THR A 201 -6.18 -9.16 5.78
CA THR A 201 -6.53 -9.54 4.41
C THR A 201 -6.43 -11.04 4.13
N LEU A 202 -6.01 -11.83 5.12
CA LEU A 202 -6.03 -13.29 5.04
C LEU A 202 -7.43 -13.75 4.65
N THR A 203 -7.58 -14.41 3.51
CA THR A 203 -8.91 -14.78 3.01
C THR A 203 -9.25 -16.24 3.26
N ALA A 204 -10.49 -16.49 3.65
CA ALA A 204 -11.08 -17.83 3.65
C ALA A 204 -11.97 -18.09 2.42
N ARG A 205 -12.14 -17.09 1.56
CA ARG A 205 -12.96 -17.17 0.36
C ARG A 205 -12.24 -17.98 -0.73
N LYS A 206 -13.03 -18.59 -1.61
CA LYS A 206 -12.50 -19.36 -2.76
C LYS A 206 -12.25 -18.47 -3.96
N ASP A 207 -13.09 -17.47 -4.13
CA ASP A 207 -13.07 -16.47 -5.18
C ASP A 207 -13.43 -15.10 -4.59
N GLY A 208 -13.24 -14.05 -5.38
CA GLY A 208 -13.51 -12.68 -4.97
C GLY A 208 -12.43 -11.71 -5.42
N ARG A 209 -12.74 -10.42 -5.25
CA ARG A 209 -11.77 -9.36 -5.51
C ARG A 209 -10.64 -9.49 -4.46
N TYR A 210 -9.41 -9.62 -4.95
CA TYR A 210 -8.14 -9.82 -4.20
C TYR A 210 -7.80 -11.24 -3.74
N THR A 211 -8.66 -12.25 -3.96
CA THR A 211 -8.39 -13.62 -3.50
C THR A 211 -7.07 -14.19 -4.04
N ASP A 212 -6.72 -13.91 -5.29
CA ASP A 212 -5.49 -14.40 -5.93
C ASP A 212 -4.22 -13.71 -5.41
N SER A 213 -4.35 -12.50 -4.87
CA SER A 213 -3.22 -11.74 -4.31
C SER A 213 -3.03 -11.94 -2.81
N ALA A 214 -4.10 -12.30 -2.10
CA ALA A 214 -4.13 -12.38 -0.65
C ALA A 214 -3.46 -13.66 -0.11
N ALA A 215 -3.05 -13.61 1.17
CA ALA A 215 -2.79 -14.83 1.93
C ALA A 215 -4.07 -15.68 1.99
N ASN A 216 -3.96 -17.01 1.86
CA ASN A 216 -5.14 -17.88 1.76
C ASN A 216 -5.18 -18.93 2.87
N LEU A 217 -6.24 -18.90 3.69
CA LEU A 217 -6.45 -19.82 4.80
C LEU A 217 -6.67 -21.27 4.34
N ARG A 218 -7.26 -21.49 3.15
CA ARG A 218 -7.47 -22.83 2.56
C ARG A 218 -6.13 -23.45 2.16
N THR A 219 -5.27 -22.68 1.49
CA THR A 219 -3.92 -23.14 1.13
C THR A 219 -3.11 -23.44 2.39
N LEU A 220 -3.19 -22.59 3.42
CA LEU A 220 -2.52 -22.87 4.70
C LEU A 220 -3.02 -24.19 5.32
N ALA A 221 -4.33 -24.46 5.27
CA ALA A 221 -4.90 -25.70 5.80
C ALA A 221 -4.47 -26.93 5.00
N GLU A 222 -4.45 -26.84 3.68
CA GLU A 222 -3.95 -27.91 2.81
C GLU A 222 -2.48 -28.23 3.13
N ASP A 223 -1.63 -27.21 3.19
CA ASP A 223 -0.20 -27.33 3.46
C ASP A 223 0.05 -27.92 4.87
N THR A 224 -0.74 -27.48 5.85
CA THR A 224 -0.72 -28.01 7.22
C THR A 224 -1.12 -29.48 7.24
N ALA A 225 -2.20 -29.85 6.56
CA ALA A 225 -2.66 -31.23 6.49
C ALA A 225 -1.62 -32.15 5.81
N ARG A 226 -0.92 -31.66 4.76
CA ARG A 226 0.17 -32.41 4.14
C ARG A 226 1.34 -32.60 5.11
N ALA A 227 1.71 -31.58 5.88
CA ALA A 227 2.77 -31.67 6.88
C ALA A 227 2.43 -32.63 8.02
N LEU A 228 1.18 -32.66 8.49
CA LEU A 228 0.71 -33.57 9.53
C LEU A 228 0.66 -35.02 9.05
N LYS A 229 0.16 -35.28 7.83
CA LYS A 229 0.15 -36.63 7.26
C LYS A 229 1.54 -37.21 7.03
N ALA A 230 2.53 -36.37 6.72
CA ALA A 230 3.92 -36.80 6.64
C ALA A 230 4.50 -37.24 8.00
N ARG A 231 3.81 -36.92 9.10
CA ARG A 231 4.10 -37.34 10.47
C ARG A 231 3.15 -38.45 10.96
N ASP A 232 2.35 -39.05 10.07
CA ASP A 232 1.31 -40.02 10.39
C ASP A 232 0.25 -39.51 11.39
N VAL A 233 -0.03 -38.19 11.37
CA VAL A 233 -1.05 -37.54 12.20
C VAL A 233 -2.28 -37.18 11.36
N ASP A 234 -3.45 -37.73 11.73
CA ASP A 234 -4.75 -37.47 11.09
C ASP A 234 -5.82 -36.90 12.05
N GLU A 235 -5.47 -36.70 13.32
CA GLU A 235 -6.32 -36.07 14.32
C GLU A 235 -5.47 -35.22 15.29
N VAL A 236 -5.86 -33.97 15.51
CA VAL A 236 -5.11 -32.98 16.31
C VAL A 236 -5.99 -32.26 17.31
N THR A 237 -5.42 -31.74 18.39
CA THR A 237 -6.04 -30.64 19.14
C THR A 237 -5.70 -29.35 18.42
N LEU A 238 -6.71 -28.55 18.05
CA LEU A 238 -6.48 -27.28 17.35
C LEU A 238 -6.65 -26.12 18.32
N SER A 239 -5.64 -25.24 18.38
CA SER A 239 -5.67 -24.00 19.15
C SER A 239 -5.32 -22.80 18.27
N TYR A 240 -5.46 -21.59 18.79
CA TYR A 240 -5.05 -20.36 18.09
C TYR A 240 -4.31 -19.37 18.99
N ASP A 241 -3.32 -18.70 18.41
CA ASP A 241 -2.48 -17.73 19.11
C ASP A 241 -2.74 -16.32 18.55
N THR A 242 -3.24 -15.45 19.43
CA THR A 242 -3.47 -14.02 19.17
C THR A 242 -2.59 -13.12 20.05
N SER A 243 -1.66 -13.69 20.80
CA SER A 243 -0.84 -13.00 21.81
C SER A 243 0.13 -11.96 21.24
N LEU A 244 0.29 -11.92 19.91
CA LEU A 244 1.05 -10.88 19.22
C LEU A 244 0.48 -9.48 19.48
N TYR A 245 -0.84 -9.35 19.61
CA TYR A 245 -1.50 -8.10 19.96
C TYR A 245 -1.83 -8.06 21.45
N SER A 246 -1.81 -6.86 22.03
CA SER A 246 -2.08 -6.65 23.45
C SER A 246 -3.04 -5.48 23.67
N GLY A 247 -3.54 -5.35 24.90
CA GLY A 247 -4.49 -4.31 25.28
C GLY A 247 -5.91 -4.55 24.75
N PRO A 248 -6.75 -3.51 24.72
CA PRO A 248 -8.12 -3.61 24.24
C PRO A 248 -8.17 -3.99 22.76
N VAL A 249 -9.02 -4.96 22.42
CA VAL A 249 -9.32 -5.34 21.03
C VAL A 249 -10.44 -4.48 20.42
N GLN A 250 -11.30 -3.91 21.26
CA GLN A 250 -12.42 -3.08 20.80
C GLN A 250 -11.98 -1.64 20.58
N HIS A 251 -12.23 -1.13 19.37
CA HIS A 251 -12.13 0.30 19.09
C HIS A 251 -13.23 1.06 19.84
N PRO A 252 -13.02 2.29 20.34
CA PRO A 252 -14.02 3.07 21.09
C PRO A 252 -15.38 3.28 20.38
N ILE A 253 -15.42 3.18 19.06
CA ILE A 253 -16.68 3.29 18.28
C ILE A 253 -17.48 1.98 18.21
N SER A 254 -16.93 0.88 18.71
CA SER A 254 -17.51 -0.45 18.56
C SER A 254 -18.74 -0.64 19.48
N PRO A 255 -19.74 -1.44 19.08
CA PRO A 255 -19.84 -2.17 17.81
C PRO A 255 -20.12 -1.23 16.62
N ASN A 256 -19.50 -1.51 15.47
CA ASN A 256 -19.66 -0.69 14.26
C ASN A 256 -19.45 -1.52 12.99
N GLU A 257 -20.11 -1.14 11.89
CA GLU A 257 -19.95 -1.81 10.58
C GLU A 257 -18.62 -1.45 9.89
N ASN A 258 -17.91 -0.44 10.37
CA ASN A 258 -16.67 0.06 9.77
C ASN A 258 -15.40 -0.63 10.28
N ILE A 259 -15.47 -1.40 11.37
CA ILE A 259 -14.30 -2.01 12.01
C ILE A 259 -14.71 -3.25 12.82
N THR A 260 -13.93 -4.32 12.74
CA THR A 260 -14.09 -5.52 13.57
C THR A 260 -13.21 -5.42 14.83
N PRO A 261 -13.42 -6.23 15.91
CA PRO A 261 -12.45 -6.27 17.00
C PRO A 261 -11.03 -6.56 16.48
N VAL A 262 -10.05 -5.73 16.83
CA VAL A 262 -8.70 -5.80 16.27
C VAL A 262 -7.95 -6.98 16.90
N SER A 263 -7.75 -8.02 16.10
CA SER A 263 -7.15 -9.31 16.51
C SER A 263 -5.96 -9.65 15.61
N ALA A 264 -4.91 -10.26 16.17
CA ALA A 264 -3.77 -10.73 15.38
C ALA A 264 -4.14 -11.87 14.42
N LEU A 265 -5.26 -12.56 14.67
CA LEU A 265 -5.82 -13.57 13.79
C LEU A 265 -7.24 -13.18 13.41
N MET A 266 -7.47 -13.03 12.11
CA MET A 266 -8.79 -12.85 11.51
C MET A 266 -8.76 -13.28 10.04
N VAL A 267 -9.93 -13.40 9.44
CA VAL A 267 -10.05 -13.54 7.98
C VAL A 267 -11.02 -12.52 7.42
N ASP A 268 -10.76 -12.10 6.19
CA ASP A 268 -11.66 -11.26 5.39
C ASP A 268 -12.08 -9.97 6.14
N GLU A 269 -11.16 -9.36 6.90
CA GLU A 269 -11.40 -8.20 7.78
C GLU A 269 -12.55 -8.40 8.79
N GLY A 270 -12.91 -9.65 9.10
CA GLY A 270 -14.08 -9.95 9.95
C GLY A 270 -15.43 -9.63 9.30
N ARG A 271 -15.49 -9.46 7.97
CA ARG A 271 -16.75 -9.24 7.23
C ARG A 271 -17.60 -10.51 7.20
N LEU A 272 -18.90 -10.33 7.42
CA LEU A 272 -19.90 -11.41 7.37
C LEU A 272 -20.60 -11.51 6.01
N ASP A 273 -20.36 -10.56 5.10
CA ASP A 273 -20.80 -10.60 3.71
C ASP A 273 -19.60 -10.74 2.75
N ASP A 274 -19.87 -10.65 1.43
CA ASP A 274 -18.86 -10.76 0.38
C ASP A 274 -18.25 -9.41 -0.04
N SER A 275 -18.56 -8.32 0.67
CA SER A 275 -17.92 -7.02 0.42
C SER A 275 -16.41 -7.11 0.69
N VAL A 276 -15.64 -6.19 0.09
CA VAL A 276 -14.17 -6.13 0.20
C VAL A 276 -13.67 -4.73 0.60
N SER A 277 -14.61 -3.82 0.87
CA SER A 277 -14.38 -2.42 1.20
C SER A 277 -15.67 -1.80 1.74
N GLY A 278 -15.54 -0.73 2.52
CA GLY A 278 -16.68 0.02 3.06
C GLY A 278 -17.34 -0.63 4.29
N PRO A 279 -18.45 -0.06 4.79
CA PRO A 279 -19.21 -0.63 5.90
C PRO A 279 -19.79 -1.99 5.54
N ALA A 280 -19.77 -2.92 6.50
CA ALA A 280 -20.41 -4.23 6.37
C ALA A 280 -20.73 -4.80 7.76
N PRO A 281 -21.66 -5.76 7.88
CA PRO A 281 -21.82 -6.53 9.10
C PRO A 281 -20.49 -7.20 9.50
N ARG A 282 -20.06 -6.99 10.74
CA ARG A 282 -18.78 -7.50 11.28
C ARG A 282 -19.00 -8.57 12.34
N THR A 283 -18.10 -9.55 12.38
CA THR A 283 -18.06 -10.53 13.46
C THR A 283 -17.62 -9.90 14.79
N GLY A 284 -18.15 -10.43 15.89
CA GLY A 284 -17.66 -10.12 17.24
C GLY A 284 -16.50 -11.00 17.70
N ASP A 285 -16.20 -12.08 16.97
CA ASP A 285 -15.18 -13.09 17.31
C ASP A 285 -14.30 -13.43 16.09
N PRO A 286 -13.45 -12.49 15.64
CA PRO A 286 -12.68 -12.65 14.42
C PRO A 286 -11.66 -13.81 14.47
N ALA A 287 -11.05 -14.05 15.63
CA ALA A 287 -10.10 -15.15 15.81
C ALA A 287 -10.80 -16.51 15.83
N GLY A 288 -11.92 -16.61 16.58
CA GLY A 288 -12.71 -17.83 16.62
C GLY A 288 -13.31 -18.19 15.26
N ASP A 289 -13.78 -17.21 14.49
CA ASP A 289 -14.28 -17.45 13.14
C ASP A 289 -13.18 -17.94 12.19
N ALA A 290 -11.98 -17.36 12.28
CA ALA A 290 -10.83 -17.79 11.49
C ALA A 290 -10.45 -19.25 11.81
N VAL A 291 -10.31 -19.61 13.09
CA VAL A 291 -9.92 -20.97 13.48
C VAL A 291 -11.00 -22.02 13.18
N ARG A 292 -12.29 -21.68 13.32
CA ARG A 292 -13.40 -22.57 12.95
C ARG A 292 -13.44 -22.84 11.44
N LYS A 293 -13.21 -21.82 10.61
CA LYS A 293 -13.05 -21.99 9.15
C LYS A 293 -11.84 -22.86 8.82
N PHE A 294 -10.71 -22.61 9.49
CA PHE A 294 -9.49 -23.40 9.32
C PHE A 294 -9.69 -24.89 9.68
N ALA A 295 -10.38 -25.19 10.78
CA ALA A 295 -10.74 -26.54 11.19
C ALA A 295 -11.58 -27.26 10.12
N GLY A 296 -12.55 -26.55 9.52
CA GLY A 296 -13.33 -27.05 8.39
C GLY A 296 -12.45 -27.44 7.21
N PHE A 297 -11.48 -26.59 6.84
CA PHE A 297 -10.57 -26.88 5.73
C PHE A 297 -9.59 -28.02 6.04
N LEU A 298 -9.09 -28.14 7.28
CA LEU A 298 -8.30 -29.31 7.70
C LEU A 298 -9.09 -30.62 7.53
N LYS A 299 -10.37 -30.60 7.94
CA LYS A 299 -11.28 -31.73 7.79
C LYS A 299 -11.50 -32.11 6.32
N ASP A 300 -11.65 -31.14 5.43
CA ASP A 300 -11.75 -31.37 3.98
C ASP A 300 -10.49 -32.05 3.43
N HIS A 301 -9.34 -31.83 4.06
CA HIS A 301 -8.08 -32.51 3.77
C HIS A 301 -7.82 -33.75 4.65
N GLY A 302 -8.81 -34.26 5.37
CA GLY A 302 -8.73 -35.53 6.10
C GLY A 302 -7.97 -35.46 7.43
N VAL A 303 -7.82 -34.28 8.03
CA VAL A 303 -7.30 -34.11 9.40
C VAL A 303 -8.45 -33.66 10.31
N LYS A 304 -8.75 -34.42 11.36
CA LYS A 304 -9.81 -34.12 12.32
C LYS A 304 -9.29 -33.24 13.46
N THR A 305 -10.17 -32.43 14.04
CA THR A 305 -9.88 -31.64 15.25
C THR A 305 -10.61 -32.21 16.46
N LYS A 306 -9.91 -32.36 17.59
CA LYS A 306 -10.46 -32.79 18.88
C LYS A 306 -11.17 -31.60 19.55
N GLY A 307 -12.49 -31.66 19.67
CA GLY A 307 -13.29 -30.63 20.33
C GLY A 307 -13.33 -29.28 19.60
N GLU A 308 -13.84 -28.26 20.30
CA GLU A 308 -13.86 -26.88 19.80
C GLU A 308 -12.48 -26.22 19.99
N PRO A 309 -11.95 -25.50 18.98
CA PRO A 309 -10.67 -24.82 19.11
C PRO A 309 -10.69 -23.73 20.18
N GLY A 310 -9.60 -23.64 20.95
CA GLY A 310 -9.43 -22.66 22.03
C GLY A 310 -8.17 -21.80 21.88
N PRO A 311 -8.06 -20.70 22.64
CA PRO A 311 -6.85 -19.89 22.65
C PRO A 311 -5.70 -20.64 23.32
N SER A 312 -4.52 -20.64 22.69
CA SER A 312 -3.27 -21.18 23.24
C SER A 312 -2.09 -20.44 22.62
N GLN A 313 -1.07 -20.13 23.42
CA GLN A 313 0.13 -19.47 22.93
C GLN A 313 1.14 -20.51 22.46
N ALA A 314 1.67 -20.34 21.25
CA ALA A 314 2.72 -21.21 20.74
C ALA A 314 4.00 -21.09 21.60
N SER A 315 4.53 -22.21 22.04
CA SER A 315 5.76 -22.26 22.83
C SER A 315 6.98 -21.98 21.95
N GLY A 316 8.08 -21.55 22.59
CA GLY A 316 9.36 -21.36 21.90
C GLY A 316 9.97 -22.66 21.35
N ARG A 317 9.39 -23.82 21.65
CA ARG A 317 9.80 -25.14 21.14
C ARG A 317 8.91 -25.65 20.00
N ALA A 318 7.81 -24.96 19.70
CA ALA A 318 6.88 -25.38 18.66
C ALA A 318 7.55 -25.47 17.29
N GLU A 319 7.25 -26.53 16.54
CA GLU A 319 7.80 -26.76 15.22
C GLU A 319 6.89 -26.20 14.13
N SER A 320 7.45 -25.57 13.10
CA SER A 320 6.67 -25.05 11.97
C SER A 320 6.07 -26.19 11.13
N LEU A 321 4.79 -26.07 10.79
CA LEU A 321 4.11 -26.95 9.84
C LEU A 321 3.96 -26.28 8.47
N ALA A 322 3.34 -25.10 8.43
CA ALA A 322 3.09 -24.35 7.22
C ALA A 322 2.98 -22.85 7.49
N LYS A 323 3.07 -22.02 6.44
CA LYS A 323 2.84 -20.58 6.52
C LYS A 323 2.22 -20.04 5.24
N THR A 324 1.50 -18.95 5.37
CA THR A 324 1.05 -18.09 4.28
C THR A 324 1.44 -16.64 4.60
N GLU A 325 1.66 -15.85 3.57
CA GLU A 325 2.14 -14.47 3.69
C GLU A 325 1.18 -13.52 2.98
N SER A 326 0.91 -12.37 3.59
CA SER A 326 0.12 -11.29 3.00
C SER A 326 0.73 -10.82 1.67
N PRO A 327 0.00 -10.05 0.84
CA PRO A 327 0.62 -9.15 -0.13
C PRO A 327 1.72 -8.27 0.51
N PRO A 328 2.64 -7.71 -0.27
CA PRO A 328 3.60 -6.73 0.26
C PRO A 328 2.89 -5.57 0.96
N LEU A 329 3.54 -4.99 1.97
CA LEU A 329 3.01 -3.85 2.71
C LEU A 329 2.61 -2.69 1.80
N SER A 330 3.34 -2.46 0.72
CA SER A 330 3.01 -1.46 -0.30
C SER A 330 1.62 -1.67 -0.89
N PHE A 331 1.25 -2.91 -1.22
CA PHE A 331 -0.09 -3.25 -1.70
C PHE A 331 -1.16 -3.04 -0.63
N LEU A 332 -0.87 -3.41 0.63
CA LEU A 332 -1.79 -3.18 1.74
C LEU A 332 -2.02 -1.69 1.97
N VAL A 333 -0.97 -0.86 1.89
CA VAL A 333 -1.08 0.60 1.96
C VAL A 333 -1.91 1.16 0.81
N GLU A 334 -1.68 0.72 -0.42
CA GLU A 334 -2.47 1.18 -1.57
C GLU A 334 -3.95 0.85 -1.40
N ARG A 335 -4.27 -0.39 -0.99
CA ARG A 335 -5.64 -0.82 -0.71
C ARG A 335 -6.25 0.00 0.42
N MET A 336 -5.52 0.21 1.51
CA MET A 336 -5.96 1.00 2.66
C MET A 336 -6.32 2.43 2.24
N LEU A 337 -5.45 3.11 1.51
CA LEU A 337 -5.66 4.50 1.14
C LEU A 337 -6.78 4.63 0.10
N THR A 338 -6.85 3.72 -0.87
CA THR A 338 -7.86 3.73 -1.95
C THR A 338 -9.26 3.54 -1.39
N HIS A 339 -9.45 2.54 -0.53
CA HIS A 339 -10.77 2.16 0.00
C HIS A 339 -11.07 2.76 1.37
N SER A 340 -10.11 3.49 1.95
CA SER A 340 -10.18 4.01 3.32
C SER A 340 -10.37 2.91 4.37
N ASP A 341 -9.72 1.78 4.18
CA ASP A 341 -9.89 0.56 4.97
C ASP A 341 -9.39 0.75 6.42
N ASN A 342 -10.28 0.60 7.40
CA ASN A 342 -9.94 0.82 8.81
C ASN A 342 -9.21 -0.38 9.41
N ASP A 343 -9.61 -1.60 9.03
CA ASP A 343 -9.02 -2.82 9.55
C ASP A 343 -7.55 -2.94 9.09
N ILE A 344 -7.26 -2.63 7.82
CA ILE A 344 -5.86 -2.55 7.35
C ILE A 344 -5.09 -1.47 8.12
N ALA A 345 -5.68 -0.31 8.36
CA ALA A 345 -5.01 0.79 9.05
C ALA A 345 -4.61 0.44 10.50
N GLU A 346 -5.52 -0.15 11.28
CA GLU A 346 -5.24 -0.56 12.66
C GLU A 346 -4.15 -1.64 12.76
N HIS A 347 -4.10 -2.51 11.75
CA HIS A 347 -3.10 -3.56 11.68
C HIS A 347 -1.74 -3.03 11.22
N LEU A 348 -1.68 -2.12 10.24
CA LEU A 348 -0.43 -1.45 9.85
C LEU A 348 0.16 -0.61 11.00
N ALA A 349 -0.68 0.06 11.79
CA ALA A 349 -0.24 0.77 12.98
C ALA A 349 0.37 -0.19 14.02
N ARG A 350 -0.20 -1.40 14.17
CA ARG A 350 0.37 -2.45 15.03
C ARG A 350 1.65 -3.06 14.48
N GLN A 351 1.79 -3.22 13.15
CA GLN A 351 3.08 -3.60 12.55
C GLN A 351 4.17 -2.55 12.84
N THR A 352 3.80 -1.27 12.86
CA THR A 352 4.69 -0.18 13.28
C THR A 352 5.09 -0.33 14.75
N ALA A 353 4.14 -0.63 15.64
CA ALA A 353 4.42 -0.92 17.06
C ALA A 353 5.39 -2.09 17.25
N LEU A 354 5.13 -3.21 16.57
CA LEU A 354 5.99 -4.40 16.62
C LEU A 354 7.42 -4.09 16.16
N ALA A 355 7.57 -3.32 15.08
CA ALA A 355 8.88 -2.88 14.59
C ALA A 355 9.62 -1.98 15.58
N ALA A 356 8.88 -1.11 16.27
CA ALA A 356 9.40 -0.23 17.32
C ALA A 356 9.63 -0.96 18.66
N LYS A 357 9.22 -2.23 18.79
CA LYS A 357 9.19 -2.99 20.04
C LYS A 357 8.29 -2.36 21.13
N GLU A 358 7.29 -1.61 20.69
CA GLU A 358 6.20 -1.14 21.54
C GLU A 358 5.12 -2.23 21.64
N PRO A 359 4.27 -2.22 22.69
CA PRO A 359 3.10 -3.07 22.73
C PRO A 359 2.22 -2.88 21.49
N ALA A 360 1.85 -3.95 20.79
CA ALA A 360 0.91 -3.90 19.66
C ALA A 360 -0.54 -3.72 20.13
N SER A 361 -0.80 -2.54 20.73
CA SER A 361 -2.07 -2.03 21.23
C SER A 361 -2.37 -0.68 20.56
N PHE A 362 -3.54 -0.09 20.80
CA PHE A 362 -3.85 1.26 20.31
C PHE A 362 -2.83 2.31 20.79
N ASP A 363 -2.57 2.37 22.10
CA ASP A 363 -1.60 3.31 22.68
C ASP A 363 -0.17 3.08 22.17
N GLY A 364 0.28 1.83 22.11
CA GLY A 364 1.63 1.51 21.61
C GLY A 364 1.77 1.77 20.10
N ALA A 365 0.72 1.54 19.31
CA ALA A 365 0.68 1.90 17.90
C ALA A 365 0.74 3.41 17.67
N GLY A 366 0.03 4.20 18.48
CA GLY A 366 0.10 5.66 18.46
C GLY A 366 1.51 6.18 18.76
N LYS A 367 2.13 5.66 19.84
CA LYS A 367 3.53 5.98 20.22
C LYS A 367 4.52 5.62 19.13
N ALA A 368 4.41 4.42 18.57
CA ALA A 368 5.29 3.95 17.51
C ALA A 368 5.13 4.77 16.22
N THR A 369 3.90 5.14 15.86
CA THR A 369 3.62 6.04 14.73
C THR A 369 4.31 7.38 14.93
N ARG A 370 4.13 8.02 16.09
CA ARG A 370 4.80 9.28 16.44
C ARG A 370 6.33 9.16 16.31
N ALA A 371 6.92 8.12 16.92
CA ALA A 371 8.36 7.90 16.90
C ALA A 371 8.92 7.64 15.49
N ALA A 372 8.18 6.92 14.64
CA ALA A 372 8.56 6.67 13.26
C ALA A 372 8.58 7.96 12.43
N LEU A 373 7.58 8.84 12.63
CA LEU A 373 7.53 10.13 11.94
C LEU A 373 8.58 11.13 12.45
N ASP A 374 8.86 11.14 13.76
CA ASP A 374 9.95 11.93 14.36
C ASP A 374 11.32 11.51 13.77
N LYS A 375 11.55 10.20 13.57
CA LYS A 375 12.77 9.68 12.92
C LYS A 375 12.91 10.11 11.47
N LEU A 376 11.80 10.44 10.81
CA LEU A 376 11.77 11.03 9.48
C LEU A 376 11.91 12.57 9.55
N GLU A 377 12.15 13.18 10.70
CA GLU A 377 12.30 14.64 10.84
C GLU A 377 11.06 15.40 10.30
N LEU A 378 9.88 14.81 10.44
CA LEU A 378 8.61 15.44 10.08
C LEU A 378 8.13 16.35 11.22
N PRO A 379 7.33 17.40 10.95
CA PRO A 379 6.85 18.32 11.97
C PRO A 379 5.68 17.72 12.77
N VAL A 380 5.96 16.70 13.58
CA VAL A 380 4.94 15.96 14.33
C VAL A 380 4.35 16.80 15.46
N GLY A 381 5.15 17.64 16.13
CA GLY A 381 4.71 18.55 17.18
C GLY A 381 3.86 17.88 18.26
N ASP A 382 2.71 18.50 18.55
CA ASP A 382 1.70 18.03 19.52
C ASP A 382 0.61 17.16 18.86
N ALA A 383 0.87 16.59 17.68
CA ALA A 383 -0.04 15.65 17.03
C ALA A 383 -0.31 14.43 17.94
N VAL A 384 -1.54 13.93 17.87
CA VAL A 384 -2.02 12.78 18.64
C VAL A 384 -2.49 11.71 17.65
N PHE A 385 -1.97 10.50 17.81
CA PHE A 385 -2.37 9.30 17.09
C PHE A 385 -3.00 8.35 18.11
N ALA A 386 -4.32 8.41 18.25
CA ALA A 386 -5.10 7.57 19.17
C ALA A 386 -5.42 6.20 18.54
N ASP A 387 -5.53 6.15 17.21
CA ASP A 387 -5.70 4.93 16.44
C ASP A 387 -4.87 4.96 15.14
N GLY A 388 -5.01 3.94 14.28
CA GLY A 388 -4.40 3.92 12.94
C GLY A 388 -5.30 4.45 11.83
N SER A 389 -6.62 4.50 12.05
CA SER A 389 -7.64 4.64 11.02
C SER A 389 -8.29 6.02 10.93
N GLY A 390 -8.22 6.86 11.96
CA GLY A 390 -8.91 8.15 12.02
C GLY A 390 -10.35 8.04 12.46
N LEU A 391 -10.73 6.95 13.12
CA LEU A 391 -12.06 6.75 13.68
C LEU A 391 -12.16 7.35 15.08
N ASP A 392 -11.05 7.38 15.83
CA ASP A 392 -10.97 8.01 17.14
C ASP A 392 -10.93 9.54 17.00
N ARG A 393 -11.90 10.19 17.66
CA ARG A 393 -11.97 11.65 17.70
C ARG A 393 -10.88 12.29 18.53
N ALA A 394 -10.10 11.52 19.29
CA ALA A 394 -8.93 12.00 20.02
C ALA A 394 -7.75 12.32 19.09
N ASP A 395 -7.75 11.81 17.85
CA ASP A 395 -6.71 12.13 16.88
C ASP A 395 -6.58 13.64 16.63
N ARG A 396 -5.35 14.10 16.56
CA ARG A 396 -5.00 15.49 16.25
C ARG A 396 -3.86 15.52 15.26
N ALA A 397 -4.07 16.17 14.12
CA ALA A 397 -3.02 16.45 13.16
C ALA A 397 -3.19 17.87 12.62
N SER A 398 -2.09 18.45 12.15
CA SER A 398 -2.08 19.74 11.48
C SER A 398 -2.12 19.55 9.96
N ALA A 399 -2.63 20.55 9.24
CA ALA A 399 -2.58 20.53 7.78
C ALA A 399 -1.13 20.50 7.27
N LEU A 400 -0.22 21.17 7.99
CA LEU A 400 1.21 21.12 7.73
C LEU A 400 1.76 19.70 7.77
N LEU A 401 1.50 18.94 8.84
CA LEU A 401 1.98 17.57 8.98
C LEU A 401 1.49 16.69 7.82
N LEU A 402 0.20 16.80 7.45
CA LEU A 402 -0.36 16.02 6.33
C LEU A 402 0.28 16.37 4.99
N THR A 403 0.55 17.65 4.71
CA THR A 403 1.27 18.04 3.49
C THR A 403 2.71 17.55 3.49
N GLU A 404 3.42 17.63 4.61
CA GLU A 404 4.82 17.22 4.70
C GLU A 404 4.98 15.70 4.58
N LEU A 405 4.00 14.92 5.08
CA LEU A 405 3.94 13.48 4.87
C LEU A 405 3.81 13.10 3.38
N LEU A 406 2.96 13.82 2.65
CA LEU A 406 2.73 13.60 1.22
C LEU A 406 3.89 14.09 0.35
N ASP A 407 4.45 15.26 0.68
CA ASP A 407 5.66 15.79 0.05
C ASP A 407 6.83 14.81 0.22
N ARG A 408 6.97 14.27 1.44
CA ARG A 408 7.96 13.23 1.72
C ARG A 408 7.78 11.97 0.90
N ALA A 409 6.54 11.57 0.63
CA ALA A 409 6.26 10.42 -0.23
C ALA A 409 6.44 10.72 -1.73
N ALA A 410 6.43 12.01 -2.11
CA ALA A 410 6.72 12.47 -3.47
C ALA A 410 8.21 12.55 -3.79
N ASP A 411 9.05 12.68 -2.75
CA ASP A 411 10.51 12.71 -2.87
C ASP A 411 11.05 11.51 -3.67
N PRO A 412 11.66 11.72 -4.86
CA PRO A 412 12.25 10.66 -5.66
C PRO A 412 13.36 9.89 -4.95
N ALA A 413 13.98 10.46 -3.91
CA ALA A 413 14.98 9.80 -3.08
C ALA A 413 14.37 8.79 -2.09
N ARG A 414 13.04 8.69 -2.02
CA ARG A 414 12.30 7.82 -1.08
C ARG A 414 11.29 6.92 -1.80
N PRO A 415 11.75 6.09 -2.76
CA PRO A 415 10.86 5.22 -3.52
C PRO A 415 10.07 4.25 -2.64
N GLU A 416 10.56 3.94 -1.44
CA GLU A 416 9.89 3.09 -0.45
C GLU A 416 8.55 3.66 0.06
N LEU A 417 8.33 4.97 -0.06
CA LEU A 417 7.08 5.64 0.35
C LEU A 417 6.09 5.82 -0.81
N ARG A 418 6.46 5.40 -2.04
CA ARG A 418 5.67 5.71 -3.24
C ARG A 418 4.23 5.19 -3.19
N SER A 419 4.00 4.07 -2.50
CA SER A 419 2.66 3.48 -2.31
C SER A 419 1.69 4.40 -1.56
N VAL A 420 2.19 5.38 -0.81
CA VAL A 420 1.35 6.43 -0.20
C VAL A 420 0.66 7.27 -1.28
N LEU A 421 1.36 7.58 -2.38
CA LEU A 421 0.81 8.40 -3.47
C LEU A 421 -0.02 7.59 -4.46
N THR A 422 0.45 6.40 -4.84
CA THR A 422 -0.29 5.53 -5.78
C THR A 422 -1.54 4.93 -5.14
N GLY A 423 -1.60 4.87 -3.81
CA GLY A 423 -2.78 4.49 -3.05
C GLY A 423 -3.84 5.58 -2.93
N LEU A 424 -3.57 6.83 -3.33
CA LEU A 424 -4.56 7.90 -3.21
C LEU A 424 -5.67 7.72 -4.25
N PRO A 425 -6.96 7.78 -3.83
CA PRO A 425 -8.10 7.84 -4.74
C PRO A 425 -7.93 8.94 -5.80
N ILE A 426 -8.34 8.66 -7.04
CA ILE A 426 -8.32 9.59 -8.17
C ILE A 426 -9.72 10.17 -8.35
N ALA A 427 -9.84 11.49 -8.37
CA ALA A 427 -11.08 12.23 -8.58
C ALA A 427 -11.84 11.76 -9.83
N GLY A 428 -13.06 11.25 -9.64
CA GLY A 428 -13.94 10.74 -10.70
C GLY A 428 -13.62 9.32 -11.21
N PHE A 429 -12.61 8.62 -10.65
CA PHE A 429 -12.15 7.34 -11.20
C PHE A 429 -12.03 6.20 -10.19
N THR A 430 -11.47 6.46 -8.99
CA THR A 430 -11.14 5.37 -8.07
C THR A 430 -11.44 5.71 -6.61
N GLY A 431 -11.58 4.65 -5.81
CA GLY A 431 -11.69 4.75 -4.36
C GLY A 431 -12.84 5.65 -3.89
N THR A 432 -12.62 6.33 -2.77
CA THR A 432 -13.62 7.22 -2.16
C THR A 432 -13.89 8.52 -2.93
N LEU A 433 -13.25 8.72 -4.08
CA LEU A 433 -13.50 9.86 -4.97
C LEU A 433 -14.23 9.46 -6.27
N VAL A 434 -14.63 8.20 -6.46
CA VAL A 434 -15.25 7.74 -7.71
C VAL A 434 -16.55 8.49 -8.04
N ASP A 435 -17.40 8.75 -7.05
CA ASP A 435 -18.67 9.48 -7.22
C ASP A 435 -18.54 10.98 -6.93
N ARG A 436 -17.30 11.49 -6.80
CA ARG A 436 -16.98 12.90 -6.59
C ARG A 436 -16.34 13.44 -7.86
N TYR A 437 -16.44 14.75 -8.08
CA TYR A 437 -15.95 15.45 -9.27
C TYR A 437 -16.69 15.03 -10.56
N PRO A 438 -17.66 15.82 -11.03
CA PRO A 438 -18.28 15.62 -12.35
C PRO A 438 -17.23 15.58 -13.48
N GLU A 439 -17.57 14.98 -14.63
CA GLU A 439 -16.64 14.82 -15.77
C GLU A 439 -16.01 16.14 -16.24
N ASP A 440 -16.72 17.26 -16.13
CA ASP A 440 -16.27 18.59 -16.53
C ASP A 440 -15.57 19.38 -15.40
N SER A 441 -15.42 18.79 -14.21
CA SER A 441 -14.70 19.42 -13.11
C SER A 441 -13.20 19.53 -13.45
N PRO A 442 -12.56 20.70 -13.22
CA PRO A 442 -11.13 20.85 -13.42
C PRO A 442 -10.27 19.91 -12.56
N GLY A 443 -10.82 19.36 -11.46
CA GLY A 443 -10.11 18.39 -10.62
C GLY A 443 -10.17 16.95 -11.11
N THR A 444 -11.08 16.61 -12.03
CA THR A 444 -11.31 15.22 -12.48
C THR A 444 -10.06 14.65 -13.13
N GLY A 445 -9.61 13.48 -12.65
CA GLY A 445 -8.37 12.82 -13.08
C GLY A 445 -7.06 13.49 -12.63
N LEU A 446 -7.09 14.75 -12.20
CA LEU A 446 -5.91 15.52 -11.77
C LEU A 446 -5.71 15.50 -10.25
N VAL A 447 -6.80 15.52 -9.48
CA VAL A 447 -6.76 15.42 -8.02
C VAL A 447 -6.62 13.95 -7.61
N ARG A 448 -5.57 13.66 -6.82
CA ARG A 448 -5.40 12.38 -6.13
C ARG A 448 -5.33 12.62 -4.64
N ALA A 449 -6.34 12.21 -3.88
CA ALA A 449 -6.45 12.60 -2.49
C ALA A 449 -7.13 11.59 -1.59
N LYS A 450 -6.65 11.50 -0.36
CA LYS A 450 -7.30 10.77 0.72
C LYS A 450 -8.40 11.63 1.30
N THR A 451 -9.59 11.04 1.40
CA THR A 451 -10.75 11.64 2.07
C THR A 451 -10.75 11.32 3.57
N GLY A 452 -11.32 12.20 4.38
CA GLY A 452 -11.69 11.91 5.76
C GLY A 452 -13.09 12.45 6.07
N THR A 453 -13.91 11.64 6.74
CA THR A 453 -15.28 12.03 7.11
C THR A 453 -15.67 11.38 8.43
N LEU A 454 -16.07 12.21 9.39
CA LEU A 454 -16.81 11.83 10.59
C LEU A 454 -17.97 12.82 10.76
N THR A 455 -18.91 12.56 11.67
CA THR A 455 -19.93 13.57 12.00
C THR A 455 -19.27 14.89 12.43
N GLY A 456 -19.49 15.94 11.66
CA GLY A 456 -18.90 17.26 11.93
C GLY A 456 -17.45 17.45 11.50
N VAL A 457 -16.81 16.49 10.82
CA VAL A 457 -15.41 16.58 10.38
C VAL A 457 -15.31 16.15 8.93
N ASN A 458 -14.72 17.00 8.08
CA ASN A 458 -14.45 16.69 6.68
C ASN A 458 -13.05 17.15 6.31
N THR A 459 -12.27 16.27 5.70
CA THR A 459 -10.87 16.54 5.34
C THR A 459 -10.54 15.94 3.97
N LEU A 460 -9.62 16.59 3.26
CA LEU A 460 -9.12 16.15 1.96
C LEU A 460 -7.64 16.52 1.85
N SER A 461 -6.77 15.51 1.71
CA SER A 461 -5.33 15.72 1.60
C SER A 461 -4.76 14.89 0.47
N GLY A 462 -3.94 15.48 -0.38
CA GLY A 462 -3.47 14.81 -1.58
C GLY A 462 -2.52 15.61 -2.45
N THR A 463 -2.48 15.23 -3.71
CA THR A 463 -1.68 15.87 -4.75
C THR A 463 -2.57 16.31 -5.90
N VAL A 464 -2.10 17.32 -6.63
CA VAL A 464 -2.76 17.85 -7.81
C VAL A 464 -1.71 18.41 -8.76
N VAL A 465 -1.93 18.25 -10.06
CA VAL A 465 -1.14 18.94 -11.08
C VAL A 465 -1.91 20.18 -11.51
N ASP A 466 -1.28 21.34 -11.40
CA ASP A 466 -1.90 22.62 -11.77
C ASP A 466 -1.93 22.85 -13.29
N ALA A 467 -2.52 23.97 -13.73
CA ALA A 467 -2.70 24.27 -15.15
C ALA A 467 -1.37 24.55 -15.88
N ASP A 468 -0.31 24.93 -15.16
CA ASP A 468 1.04 25.13 -15.67
C ASP A 468 1.87 23.81 -15.65
N GLY A 469 1.29 22.71 -15.16
CA GLY A 469 1.94 21.39 -15.08
C GLY A 469 2.80 21.18 -13.83
N ARG A 470 2.63 22.01 -12.80
CA ARG A 470 3.36 21.90 -11.53
C ARG A 470 2.65 20.92 -10.60
N LEU A 471 3.40 19.99 -10.01
CA LEU A 471 2.88 19.10 -8.96
C LEU A 471 2.82 19.85 -7.63
N LEU A 472 1.62 19.93 -7.06
CA LEU A 472 1.36 20.52 -5.76
C LEU A 472 0.82 19.47 -4.80
N VAL A 473 1.17 19.63 -3.53
CA VAL A 473 0.68 18.84 -2.40
C VAL A 473 -0.24 19.72 -1.58
N PHE A 474 -1.38 19.21 -1.12
CA PHE A 474 -2.31 19.99 -0.32
C PHE A 474 -2.93 19.19 0.83
N ALA A 475 -3.34 19.90 1.87
CA ALA A 475 -4.18 19.37 2.93
C ALA A 475 -5.22 20.43 3.33
N PHE A 476 -6.49 20.06 3.26
CA PHE A 476 -7.62 20.89 3.64
C PHE A 476 -8.42 20.18 4.73
N MET A 477 -8.58 20.85 5.86
CA MET A 477 -9.16 20.26 7.07
C MET A 477 -10.28 21.15 7.62
N THR A 478 -11.38 20.52 8.03
CA THR A 478 -12.52 21.22 8.64
C THR A 478 -13.13 20.45 9.80
N THR A 479 -13.56 21.19 10.83
CA THR A 479 -14.27 20.68 12.01
C THR A 479 -15.46 21.61 12.31
N GLY A 480 -16.55 21.02 12.83
CA GLY A 480 -17.80 21.71 13.14
C GLY A 480 -18.72 21.90 11.92
N THR A 481 -18.57 21.08 10.88
CA THR A 481 -19.43 21.12 9.69
C THR A 481 -20.83 20.59 10.00
N THR A 482 -21.89 21.28 9.57
CA THR A 482 -23.28 20.84 9.79
C THR A 482 -23.85 20.01 8.65
N ASP A 483 -23.28 20.12 7.44
CA ASP A 483 -23.63 19.33 6.26
C ASP A 483 -22.35 18.74 5.64
N ALA A 484 -22.19 17.42 5.76
CA ALA A 484 -21.01 16.74 5.24
C ALA A 484 -20.89 16.80 3.71
N LYS A 485 -22.01 16.74 2.98
CA LYS A 485 -21.98 16.80 1.51
C LYS A 485 -21.60 18.19 1.02
N ALA A 486 -22.12 19.23 1.67
CA ALA A 486 -21.75 20.61 1.35
C ALA A 486 -20.26 20.86 1.66
N ALA A 487 -19.77 20.42 2.83
CA ALA A 487 -18.36 20.54 3.19
C ALA A 487 -17.44 19.79 2.20
N GLN A 488 -17.78 18.55 1.84
CA GLN A 488 -17.04 17.78 0.83
C GLN A 488 -16.98 18.48 -0.53
N LYS A 489 -18.11 19.06 -0.99
CA LYS A 489 -18.14 19.84 -2.24
C LYS A 489 -17.26 21.09 -2.16
N ALA A 490 -17.25 21.79 -1.03
CA ALA A 490 -16.40 22.95 -0.83
C ALA A 490 -14.90 22.57 -0.85
N LEU A 491 -14.53 21.47 -0.19
CA LEU A 491 -13.17 20.93 -0.24
C LEU A 491 -12.76 20.50 -1.65
N ASP A 492 -13.67 19.88 -2.42
CA ASP A 492 -13.42 19.52 -3.81
C ASP A 492 -13.26 20.72 -4.71
N HIS A 493 -14.05 21.78 -4.46
CA HIS A 493 -13.92 23.03 -5.17
C HIS A 493 -12.57 23.69 -4.88
N MET A 494 -12.07 23.65 -3.64
CA MET A 494 -10.72 24.11 -3.32
C MET A 494 -9.66 23.33 -4.11
N ALA A 495 -9.71 22.00 -4.10
CA ALA A 495 -8.73 21.17 -4.82
C ALA A 495 -8.80 21.38 -6.34
N SER A 496 -10.01 21.49 -6.91
CA SER A 496 -10.21 21.79 -8.33
C SER A 496 -9.71 23.19 -8.70
N THR A 497 -9.83 24.16 -7.80
CA THR A 497 -9.30 25.52 -7.99
C THR A 497 -7.79 25.50 -8.08
N VAL A 498 -7.11 24.69 -7.24
CA VAL A 498 -5.67 24.47 -7.35
C VAL A 498 -5.30 23.79 -8.68
N ALA A 499 -6.08 22.79 -9.13
CA ALA A 499 -5.85 22.14 -10.43
C ALA A 499 -5.92 23.10 -11.62
N ASN A 500 -6.85 24.06 -11.59
CA ASN A 500 -7.07 25.00 -12.69
C ASN A 500 -6.20 26.27 -12.61
N CYS A 501 -5.35 26.37 -11.60
CA CYS A 501 -4.61 27.58 -11.28
C CYS A 501 -3.31 27.65 -12.10
N GLY A 502 -3.17 28.66 -12.96
CA GLY A 502 -1.88 29.11 -13.51
C GLY A 502 -1.36 30.34 -12.76
N CYS A 503 -1.57 30.37 -11.43
CA CYS A 503 -1.62 31.60 -10.65
C CYS A 503 -0.22 32.17 -10.39
N ARG A 504 0.16 33.16 -11.19
CA ARG A 504 1.43 33.89 -11.13
C ARG A 504 1.32 35.16 -10.31
#